data_AF-A0A926YKC5-F1
#
_entry.id   AF-A0A926YKC5-F1
#
_cell.length_a   1.000
_cell.length_b   1.000
_cell.length_c   1.000
_cell.angle_alpha   90.00
_cell.angle_beta   90.00
_cell.angle_gamma   90.00
#
_symmetry.space_group_name_H-M   'P 1'
#
loop_
_entity.id
_entity.type
_entity.pdbx_description
1 polymer ?
#
loop_
_entity_poly.entity_id
_entity_poly.type
_entity_poly.pdbx_seq_one_letter_code
_entity_poly.pdbx_strand_id
1 'polypeptide(L)'
;MAVIVQSFWLYGAVEPATGASFSLQFSHVDTEYYQRFLDEFSNAYPVSLNILQVNNGRFHKGKALVVPENIILLFQAPYWPELNPIKRLWEHLKVTLKWLCSRL
;
A
#
# COMPACT_ATOMS: atom_id res chain seq x y z
N MET A 1 20.24 1.78 28.64
CA MET A 1 19.08 1.08 28.04
C MET A 1 18.90 1.62 26.64
N ALA A 2 19.00 0.77 25.61
CA ALA A 2 18.69 1.18 24.24
C ALA A 2 17.17 1.19 24.07
N VAL A 3 16.62 2.31 23.59
CA VAL A 3 15.22 2.36 23.18
C VAL A 3 15.10 1.57 21.88
N ILE A 4 14.43 0.42 21.92
CA ILE A 4 14.09 -0.33 20.71
C ILE A 4 12.89 0.37 20.08
N VAL A 5 13.12 1.08 18.97
CA VAL A 5 12.03 1.62 18.15
C VAL A 5 11.59 0.52 17.19
N GLN A 6 10.41 -0.04 17.43
CA GLN A 6 9.79 -0.98 16.50
C GLN A 6 8.99 -0.18 15.46
N SER A 7 9.26 -0.44 14.18
CA SER A 7 8.53 0.16 13.06
C SER A 7 7.98 -0.95 12.17
N PHE A 8 6.90 -0.63 11.46
CA PHE A 8 6.30 -1.53 10.49
C PHE A 8 5.88 -0.74 9.25
N TRP A 9 5.65 -1.47 8.18
CA TRP A 9 5.14 -0.93 6.92
C TRP A 9 3.73 -1.44 6.70
N LEU A 10 2.82 -0.51 6.44
CA LEU A 10 1.45 -0.81 6.06
C LEU A 10 1.32 -0.66 4.55
N TYR A 11 0.94 -1.76 3.90
CA TYR A 11 0.54 -1.78 2.51
C TYR A 11 -0.98 -1.74 2.47
N GLY A 12 -1.56 -1.01 1.54
CA GLY A 12 -3.01 -1.04 1.38
C GLY A 12 -3.55 -0.45 0.10
N ALA A 13 -4.77 -0.85 -0.19
CA ALA A 13 -5.60 -0.35 -1.27
C ALA A 13 -6.96 0.06 -0.70
N VAL A 14 -7.54 1.11 -1.26
CA VAL A 14 -8.87 1.61 -0.89
C VAL A 14 -9.64 1.92 -2.16
N GLU A 15 -10.86 1.43 -2.24
CA GLU A 15 -11.82 1.81 -3.28
C GLU A 15 -12.46 3.16 -2.88
N PRO A 16 -12.21 4.26 -3.60
CA PRO A 16 -12.66 5.58 -3.17
C PRO A 16 -14.18 5.75 -3.13
N ALA A 17 -14.92 5.00 -3.95
CA ALA A 17 -16.37 5.13 -4.06
C ALA A 17 -17.11 4.50 -2.86
N THR A 18 -16.61 3.38 -2.35
CA THR A 18 -17.29 2.57 -1.33
C THR A 18 -16.61 2.64 0.03
N GLY A 19 -15.32 3.00 0.07
CA GLY A 19 -14.48 2.89 1.26
C GLY A 19 -14.03 1.46 1.57
N ALA A 20 -14.35 0.47 0.71
CA ALA A 20 -13.80 -0.86 0.84
C ALA A 20 -12.27 -0.80 0.81
N SER A 21 -11.62 -1.55 1.69
CA SER A 21 -10.17 -1.47 1.85
C SER A 21 -9.55 -2.81 2.16
N PHE A 22 -8.31 -2.96 1.74
CA PHE A 22 -7.48 -4.13 2.01
C PHE A 22 -6.11 -3.65 2.44
N SER A 23 -5.56 -4.23 3.52
CA SER A 23 -4.25 -3.85 4.00
C SER A 23 -3.50 -5.01 4.66
N LEU A 24 -2.17 -4.96 4.56
CA LEU A 24 -1.26 -5.92 5.17
C LEU A 24 -0.11 -5.18 5.85
N GLN A 25 0.35 -5.74 6.98
CA GLN A 25 1.49 -5.23 7.71
C GLN A 25 2.72 -6.09 7.45
N PHE A 26 3.85 -5.44 7.13
CA PHE A 26 5.13 -6.09 6.92
C PHE A 26 6.26 -5.40 7.68
N SER A 27 7.42 -6.04 7.73
CA SER A 27 8.60 -5.53 8.44
C SER A 27 9.38 -4.48 7.65
N HIS A 28 9.27 -4.47 6.32
CA HIS A 28 9.94 -3.52 5.43
C HIS A 28 9.18 -3.31 4.11
N VAL A 29 9.70 -2.41 3.26
CA VAL A 29 9.19 -2.15 1.92
C VAL A 29 10.15 -2.61 0.84
N ASP A 30 9.73 -3.56 0.03
CA ASP A 30 10.46 -4.01 -1.16
C ASP A 30 9.54 -4.69 -2.19
N THR A 31 10.14 -5.24 -3.25
CA THR A 31 9.44 -5.97 -4.31
C THR A 31 8.88 -7.31 -3.84
N GLU A 32 9.54 -8.02 -2.91
CA GLU A 32 9.08 -9.33 -2.45
C GLU A 32 7.79 -9.20 -1.63
N TYR A 33 7.77 -8.27 -0.67
CA TYR A 33 6.57 -7.99 0.11
C TYR A 33 5.47 -7.33 -0.72
N TYR A 34 5.82 -6.58 -1.76
CA TYR A 34 4.83 -6.09 -2.70
C TYR A 34 4.22 -7.21 -3.55
N GLN A 35 4.99 -8.22 -3.97
CA GLN A 35 4.45 -9.43 -4.62
C GLN A 35 3.43 -10.11 -3.72
N ARG A 36 3.79 -10.37 -2.45
CA ARG A 36 2.88 -10.98 -1.47
C ARG A 36 1.60 -10.15 -1.30
N PHE A 37 1.71 -8.83 -1.27
CA PHE A 37 0.54 -7.95 -1.24
C PHE A 37 -0.36 -8.13 -2.45
N LEU A 38 0.19 -8.21 -3.67
CA LEU A 38 -0.59 -8.42 -4.89
C LEU A 38 -1.27 -9.79 -4.91
N ASP A 39 -0.57 -10.84 -4.48
CA ASP A 39 -1.10 -12.21 -4.44
C ASP A 39 -2.30 -12.29 -3.48
N GLU A 40 -2.13 -11.79 -2.25
CA GLU A 40 -3.19 -11.79 -1.25
C GLU A 40 -4.36 -10.87 -1.64
N PHE A 41 -4.07 -9.72 -2.26
CA PHE A 41 -5.11 -8.83 -2.76
C PHE A 41 -5.91 -9.47 -3.91
N SER A 42 -5.23 -10.16 -4.83
CA SER A 42 -5.89 -10.92 -5.90
C SER A 42 -6.80 -12.01 -5.33
N ASN A 43 -6.32 -12.74 -4.32
CA ASN A 43 -7.10 -13.78 -3.65
C ASN A 43 -8.31 -13.22 -2.88
N ALA A 44 -8.19 -12.03 -2.31
CA ALA A 44 -9.30 -11.35 -1.64
C ALA A 44 -10.38 -10.88 -2.63
N TYR A 45 -10.01 -10.57 -3.87
CA TYR A 45 -10.91 -10.07 -4.92
C TYR A 45 -10.77 -10.85 -6.24
N PRO A 46 -11.08 -12.17 -6.26
CA PRO A 46 -10.72 -13.05 -7.36
C PRO A 46 -11.62 -12.88 -8.60
N VAL A 47 -12.80 -12.26 -8.45
CA VAL A 47 -13.81 -12.13 -9.52
C VAL A 47 -13.74 -10.75 -10.20
N SER A 48 -13.13 -9.74 -9.56
CA SER A 48 -13.04 -8.39 -10.10
C SER A 48 -11.77 -8.18 -10.91
N LEU A 49 -11.87 -7.33 -11.93
CA LEU A 49 -10.69 -6.67 -12.50
C LEU A 49 -10.32 -5.48 -11.64
N ASN A 50 -9.16 -5.51 -11.00
CA ASN A 50 -8.74 -4.52 -10.02
C ASN A 50 -7.70 -3.56 -10.62
N ILE A 51 -8.05 -2.29 -10.75
CA ILE A 51 -7.12 -1.25 -11.23
C ILE A 51 -6.51 -0.54 -10.03
N LEU A 52 -5.23 -0.78 -9.77
CA LEU A 52 -4.50 -0.17 -8.67
C LEU A 52 -3.73 1.06 -9.16
N GLN A 53 -4.13 2.24 -8.71
CA GLN A 53 -3.38 3.47 -8.94
C GLN A 53 -2.16 3.52 -8.01
N VAL A 54 -0.95 3.45 -8.59
CA VAL A 54 0.31 3.37 -7.86
C VAL A 54 1.26 4.53 -8.20
N ASN A 55 2.21 4.78 -7.31
CA ASN A 55 3.27 5.75 -7.57
C ASN A 55 4.43 5.11 -8.34
N ASN A 56 5.44 5.90 -8.69
CA ASN A 56 6.62 5.44 -9.43
C ASN A 56 7.72 4.84 -8.51
N GLY A 57 7.35 4.33 -7.35
CA GLY A 57 8.25 3.66 -6.41
C GLY A 57 8.93 2.46 -7.05
N ARG A 58 10.21 2.24 -6.72
CA ARG A 58 11.03 1.18 -7.33
C ARG A 58 10.44 -0.22 -7.13
N PHE A 59 9.81 -0.47 -5.98
CA PHE A 59 9.24 -1.77 -5.66
C PHE A 59 8.04 -2.14 -6.54
N HIS A 60 7.29 -1.16 -7.03
CA HIS A 60 6.21 -1.37 -8.02
C HIS A 60 6.72 -1.77 -9.42
N LYS A 61 8.03 -1.61 -9.68
CA LYS A 61 8.67 -1.85 -10.98
C LYS A 61 9.78 -2.90 -10.89
N GLY A 62 9.74 -3.75 -9.87
CA GLY A 62 10.73 -4.81 -9.69
C GLY A 62 10.71 -5.78 -10.86
N LYS A 63 11.88 -6.14 -11.40
CA LYS A 63 11.99 -7.04 -12.57
C LYS A 63 11.41 -8.44 -12.32
N ALA A 64 11.43 -8.88 -11.06
CA ALA A 64 10.90 -10.18 -10.63
C ALA A 64 9.42 -10.11 -10.23
N LEU A 65 8.76 -8.94 -10.33
CA LEU A 65 7.36 -8.78 -9.97
C LEU A 65 6.48 -9.44 -11.03
N VAL A 66 5.58 -10.32 -10.60
CA VAL A 66 4.57 -10.99 -11.42
C VAL A 66 3.21 -10.47 -10.99
N VAL A 67 2.64 -9.55 -11.76
CA VAL A 67 1.31 -8.99 -11.44
C VAL A 67 0.23 -10.03 -11.78
N PRO A 68 -0.66 -10.39 -10.83
CA PRO A 68 -1.79 -11.28 -11.11
C PRO A 68 -2.67 -10.79 -12.26
N GLU A 69 -3.26 -11.70 -13.03
CA GLU A 69 -4.01 -11.39 -14.26
C GLU A 69 -5.22 -10.47 -14.02
N ASN A 70 -5.82 -10.53 -12.83
CA ASN A 70 -6.94 -9.69 -12.42
C ASN A 70 -6.51 -8.34 -11.82
N ILE A 71 -5.24 -7.96 -11.93
CA ILE A 71 -4.70 -6.68 -11.44
C ILE A 71 -4.04 -5.90 -12.57
N ILE A 72 -4.40 -4.61 -12.67
CA ILE A 72 -3.73 -3.65 -13.55
C ILE A 72 -3.08 -2.58 -12.68
N LEU A 73 -1.76 -2.40 -12.81
CA LEU A 73 -1.04 -1.31 -12.17
C LEU A 73 -1.11 -0.05 -13.05
N LEU A 74 -1.87 0.94 -12.60
CA LEU A 74 -1.96 2.27 -13.23
C LEU A 74 -0.95 3.21 -12.58
N PHE A 75 0.16 3.46 -13.27
CA PHE A 75 1.20 4.38 -12.79
C PHE A 75 0.80 5.83 -13.01
N GLN A 76 0.79 6.62 -11.94
CA GLN A 76 0.54 8.06 -12.04
C GLN A 76 1.69 8.83 -12.72
N ALA A 77 1.38 10.02 -13.23
CA ALA A 77 2.37 10.94 -13.75
C ALA A 77 3.41 11.33 -12.67
N PRO A 78 4.69 11.52 -13.04
CA PRO A 78 5.75 11.84 -12.08
C PRO A 78 5.53 13.23 -11.47
N TYR A 79 5.82 13.37 -10.16
CA TYR A 79 5.69 14.62 -9.39
C TYR A 79 4.26 15.16 -9.19
N TRP A 80 3.23 14.35 -9.42
CA TRP A 80 1.84 14.69 -9.13
C TRP A 80 1.27 13.88 -7.97
N PRO A 81 1.77 14.08 -6.73
CA PRO A 81 1.37 13.29 -5.57
C PRO A 81 -0.14 13.35 -5.30
N GLU A 82 -0.78 14.48 -5.61
CA GLU A 82 -2.15 14.77 -5.18
C GLU A 82 -3.19 14.03 -6.00
N LEU A 83 -2.76 13.44 -7.12
CA LEU A 83 -3.61 12.59 -7.95
C LEU A 83 -3.92 11.25 -7.28
N ASN A 84 -3.16 10.82 -6.27
CA ASN A 84 -3.41 9.57 -5.56
C ASN A 84 -4.13 9.82 -4.23
N PRO A 85 -5.47 9.64 -4.14
CA PRO A 85 -6.27 10.01 -2.98
C PRO A 85 -5.84 9.31 -1.70
N ILE A 86 -5.26 8.10 -1.82
CA ILE A 86 -4.83 7.29 -0.67
C ILE A 86 -3.71 7.97 0.13
N LYS A 87 -3.00 8.96 -0.44
CA LYS A 87 -1.99 9.73 0.30
C LYS A 87 -2.58 10.49 1.47
N ARG A 88 -3.75 11.10 1.29
CA ARG A 88 -4.45 11.80 2.39
C ARG A 88 -4.86 10.84 3.50
N LEU A 89 -5.26 9.62 3.14
CA LEU A 89 -5.54 8.56 4.11
C LEU A 89 -4.26 8.19 4.87
N TRP A 90 -3.13 8.01 4.20
CA TRP A 90 -1.86 7.71 4.86
C TRP A 90 -1.40 8.81 5.81
N GLU A 91 -1.54 10.07 5.43
CA GLU A 91 -1.26 11.21 6.30
C GLU A 91 -2.15 11.18 7.54
N HIS A 92 -3.46 10.99 7.36
CA HIS A 92 -4.40 10.89 8.48
C HIS A 92 -4.03 9.74 9.42
N LEU A 93 -3.76 8.54 8.89
CA LEU A 93 -3.37 7.37 9.69
C LEU A 93 -2.07 7.62 10.47
N LYS A 94 -1.07 8.24 9.85
CA LYS A 94 0.19 8.57 10.54
C LYS A 94 -0.02 9.55 11.69
N VAL A 95 -0.82 10.60 11.49
CA VAL A 95 -1.15 11.57 12.54
C VAL A 95 -1.87 10.88 13.69
N THR A 96 -2.90 10.08 13.37
CA THR A 96 -3.70 9.34 14.35
C THR A 96 -2.86 8.35 15.14
N LEU A 97 -2.05 7.53 14.46
CA LEU A 97 -1.16 6.55 15.12
C LEU A 97 -0.09 7.23 15.97
N LYS A 98 0.51 8.33 15.49
CA LYS A 98 1.47 9.10 16.28
C LYS A 98 0.84 9.62 17.57
N TRP A 99 -0.39 10.13 17.51
CA TRP A 99 -1.11 10.61 18.67
C TRP A 99 -1.43 9.46 19.65
N LEU A 100 -1.90 8.32 19.16
CA LEU A 100 -2.18 7.14 19.99
C LEU A 100 -0.92 6.61 20.68
N CYS A 101 0.18 6.47 19.93
CA CYS A 101 1.44 5.99 20.47
C CYS A 101 2.11 6.96 21.45
N SER A 102 1.83 8.27 21.37
CA SER A 102 2.33 9.26 22.35
C SER A 102 1.61 9.22 23.71
N ARG A 103 0.53 8.43 23.80
CA ARG A 103 -0.30 8.28 25.02
C ARG A 103 -0.15 6.91 25.69
N LEU A 104 0.63 6.02 25.09
CA LEU A 104 1.03 4.73 25.64
C LEU A 104 2.44 4.86 26.23
#